data_AF-A0A941I873-F1
#
_entry.id   AF-A0A941I873-F1
#
_cell.length_a   1.000
_cell.length_b   1.000
_cell.length_c   1.000
_cell.angle_alpha   90.00
_cell.angle_beta   90.00
_cell.angle_gamma   90.00
#
_symmetry.space_group_name_H-M   'P 1'
#
loop_
_entity.id
_entity.type
_entity.pdbx_description
1 polymer ?
#
loop_
_entity_poly.entity_id
_entity_poly.type
_entity_poly.pdbx_seq_one_letter_code
_entity_poly.pdbx_strand_id
1 'polypeptide(L)'
;EMTTVEWRGKPVWILKRTPEMLASLAKTEDKVADPQSNKPYTMDMPEYCDKQSRSRKEHPEILVTVGICSHLGCSPSSKFQAGAQASLPDDWQGGFLCPCHGSTFDLAGRVFKNKP
;
A
#
# COMPACT_ATOMS: atom_id res chain seq x y z
N GLU A 1 -1.83 -13.61 -1.45
CA GLU A 1 -2.70 -13.89 -0.28
C GLU A 1 -2.40 -12.86 0.80
N MET A 2 -3.42 -12.39 1.54
CA MET A 2 -3.24 -11.44 2.65
C MET A 2 -3.80 -12.01 3.94
N THR A 3 -3.01 -11.92 5.00
CA THR A 3 -3.42 -12.22 6.37
C THR A 3 -3.37 -10.96 7.20
N THR A 4 -4.36 -10.77 8.07
CA THR A 4 -4.38 -9.68 9.05
C THR A 4 -4.18 -10.27 10.43
N VAL A 5 -3.22 -9.73 11.18
CA VAL A 5 -2.96 -10.08 12.58
C VAL A 5 -3.06 -8.84 13.45
N GLU A 6 -3.39 -9.02 14.72
CA GLU A 6 -3.35 -7.93 15.68
C GLU A 6 -1.94 -7.81 16.28
N TRP A 7 -1.39 -6.60 16.31
CA TRP A 7 -0.16 -6.29 17.04
C TRP A 7 -0.28 -4.94 17.72
N ARG A 8 -0.11 -4.92 19.05
CA ARG A 8 -0.24 -3.71 19.89
C ARG A 8 -1.59 -2.99 19.69
N GLY A 9 -2.69 -3.75 19.57
CA GLY A 9 -4.04 -3.22 19.35
C GLY A 9 -4.27 -2.61 17.96
N LYS A 10 -3.37 -2.86 17.00
CA LYS A 10 -3.46 -2.35 15.62
C LYS A 10 -3.49 -3.52 14.63
N PRO A 11 -4.24 -3.41 13.53
CA PRO A 11 -4.17 -4.40 12.45
C PRO A 11 -2.83 -4.29 11.73
N VAL A 12 -2.13 -5.41 11.58
CA VAL A 12 -0.95 -5.55 10.74
C VAL A 12 -1.28 -6.48 9.59
N TRP A 13 -1.04 -6.02 8.37
CA TRP A 13 -1.21 -6.81 7.16
C TRP A 13 0.09 -7.48 6.79
N ILE A 14 -0.01 -8.76 6.43
CA ILE A 14 1.04 -9.54 5.81
C ILE A 14 0.51 -9.97 4.45
N LEU A 15 1.01 -9.32 3.39
CA LEU A 15 0.58 -9.57 2.01
C LEU A 15 1.72 -10.23 1.24
N LYS A 16 1.48 -11.45 0.75
CA LYS A 16 2.31 -12.11 -0.26
C LYS A 16 1.81 -11.72 -1.65
N ARG A 17 2.57 -10.85 -2.31
CA ARG A 17 2.31 -10.31 -3.65
C ARG A 17 2.72 -11.29 -4.73
N THR A 18 1.94 -11.34 -5.81
CA THR A 18 2.32 -12.11 -7.00
C THR A 18 3.32 -11.31 -7.85
N PRO A 19 4.00 -11.95 -8.82
CA PRO A 19 4.87 -11.23 -9.76
C PRO A 19 4.15 -10.07 -10.48
N GLU A 20 2.87 -10.25 -10.82
CA GLU A 20 2.05 -9.22 -11.48
C GLU A 20 1.79 -8.03 -10.55
N MET A 21 1.52 -8.30 -9.27
CA MET A 21 1.36 -7.27 -8.24
C MET A 21 2.65 -6.48 -8.00
N LEU A 22 3.82 -7.11 -8.12
CA LEU A 22 5.10 -6.41 -8.00
C LEU A 22 5.38 -5.56 -9.25
N ALA A 23 5.15 -6.12 -10.43
CA ALA A 23 5.33 -5.42 -11.69
C ALA A 23 4.42 -4.18 -11.82
N SER A 24 3.24 -4.20 -11.17
CA SER A 24 2.33 -3.06 -11.19
C SER A 24 2.85 -1.84 -10.42
N LEU A 25 3.78 -2.00 -9.47
CA LEU A 25 4.34 -0.88 -8.70
C LEU A 25 5.11 0.11 -9.58
N ALA A 26 5.74 -0.37 -10.66
CA ALA A 26 6.38 0.49 -11.64
C ALA A 26 5.35 1.35 -12.41
N LYS A 27 4.10 0.89 -12.53
CA LYS A 27 3.01 1.60 -13.22
C LYS A 27 2.32 2.65 -12.33
N THR A 28 2.59 2.64 -11.03
CA THR A 28 2.00 3.59 -10.06
C THR A 28 3.04 4.55 -9.47
N GLU A 29 4.32 4.40 -9.81
CA GLU A 29 5.45 5.13 -9.22
C GLU A 29 5.29 6.65 -9.30
N ASP A 30 4.88 7.16 -10.45
CA ASP A 30 4.67 8.59 -10.71
C ASP A 30 3.33 9.10 -10.15
N LYS A 31 2.43 8.20 -9.75
CA LYS A 31 1.09 8.51 -9.25
C LYS A 31 1.02 8.59 -7.72
N VAL A 32 2.00 8.04 -7.01
CA VAL A 32 2.05 8.06 -5.53
C VAL A 32 2.63 9.37 -4.98
N ALA A 33 2.22 9.75 -3.77
CA ALA A 33 2.59 11.03 -3.15
C ALA A 33 4.05 11.06 -2.68
N ASP A 34 4.57 9.92 -2.21
CA ASP A 34 5.94 9.77 -1.72
C ASP A 34 6.56 8.45 -2.22
N PRO A 35 6.99 8.39 -3.50
CA PRO A 35 7.58 7.19 -4.08
C PRO A 35 8.88 6.76 -3.38
N GLN A 36 9.64 7.70 -2.83
CA GLN A 36 10.97 7.45 -2.28
C GLN A 36 11.01 7.35 -0.74
N SER A 37 9.87 7.49 -0.06
CA SER A 37 9.75 7.56 1.41
C SER A 37 10.61 8.67 2.01
N ASN A 38 10.62 9.83 1.36
CA ASN A 38 11.33 11.00 1.85
C ASN A 38 10.52 11.78 2.90
N LYS A 39 9.24 11.43 3.10
CA LYS A 39 8.32 12.06 4.06
C LYS A 39 7.70 10.98 4.98
N PRO A 40 8.52 10.33 5.82
CA PRO A 40 8.03 9.31 6.73
C PRO A 40 7.04 9.89 7.74
N TYR A 41 6.02 9.11 8.10
CA TYR A 41 5.01 9.55 9.06
C TYR A 41 5.47 9.44 10.52
N THR A 42 6.06 8.31 10.90
CA THR A 42 6.47 8.02 12.31
C THR A 42 7.91 7.56 12.45
N MET A 43 8.45 6.87 11.44
CA MET A 43 9.82 6.39 11.42
C MET A 43 10.33 6.32 9.99
N ASP A 44 11.64 6.48 9.83
CA ASP A 44 12.31 6.28 8.55
C ASP A 44 12.14 4.84 8.06
N MET A 45 12.16 4.69 6.73
CA MET A 45 12.17 3.35 6.13
C MET A 45 13.50 2.67 6.44
N PRO A 46 13.50 1.42 6.97
CA PRO A 46 14.74 0.71 7.25
C PRO A 46 15.62 0.52 6.00
N GLU A 47 16.94 0.61 6.16
CA GLU A 47 17.90 0.54 5.03
C GLU A 47 17.88 -0.78 4.25
N TYR A 48 17.47 -1.86 4.92
CA TYR A 48 17.33 -3.18 4.30
C TYR A 48 16.07 -3.30 3.42
N CYS A 49 15.17 -2.32 3.46
CA CYS A 49 13.99 -2.28 2.62
C CYS A 49 14.26 -1.57 1.29
N ASP A 50 13.64 -2.06 0.23
CA ASP A 50 13.53 -1.35 -1.02
C ASP A 50 12.43 -0.26 -0.95
N LYS A 51 12.69 0.88 -1.60
CA LYS A 51 11.81 2.04 -1.56
C LYS A 51 10.51 1.78 -2.33
N GLN A 52 10.57 1.17 -3.50
CA GLN A 52 9.38 0.98 -4.31
C GLN A 52 8.43 -0.05 -3.70
N SER A 53 8.97 -1.21 -3.33
CA SER A 53 8.20 -2.34 -2.80
C SER A 53 7.84 -2.21 -1.33
N ARG A 54 8.51 -1.32 -0.57
CA ARG A 54 8.37 -1.16 0.90
C ARG A 54 8.58 -2.47 1.64
N SER A 55 9.50 -3.29 1.14
CA SER A 55 9.75 -4.65 1.62
C SER A 55 11.23 -4.95 1.63
N ARG A 56 11.62 -5.98 2.37
CA ARG A 56 12.99 -6.48 2.41
C ARG A 56 13.47 -6.79 0.99
N LYS A 57 14.69 -6.38 0.64
CA LYS A 57 15.25 -6.62 -0.71
C LYS A 57 15.34 -8.11 -1.04
N GLU A 58 15.61 -8.93 -0.02
CA GLU A 58 15.66 -10.38 -0.10
C GLU A 58 14.28 -11.06 -0.24
N HIS A 59 13.20 -10.35 0.10
CA HIS A 59 11.82 -10.85 0.08
C HIS A 59 10.86 -9.77 -0.47
N PRO A 60 11.05 -9.31 -1.72
CA PRO A 60 10.27 -8.21 -2.28
C PRO A 60 8.79 -8.55 -2.39
N GLU A 61 8.39 -9.82 -2.41
CA GLU A 61 7.01 -10.25 -2.48
C GLU A 61 6.24 -10.08 -1.15
N ILE A 62 6.93 -9.93 -0.01
CA ILE A 62 6.29 -9.88 1.31
C ILE A 62 6.19 -8.44 1.80
N LEU A 63 4.99 -7.87 1.73
CA LEU A 63 4.68 -6.60 2.37
C LEU A 63 4.18 -6.82 3.80
N VAL A 64 4.81 -6.13 4.75
CA VAL A 64 4.36 -6.03 6.14
C VAL A 64 4.09 -4.57 6.46
N THR A 65 2.86 -4.25 6.85
CA THR A 65 2.48 -2.86 7.16
C THR A 65 1.39 -2.78 8.22
N VAL A 66 1.33 -1.65 8.93
CA VAL A 66 0.20 -1.33 9.81
C VAL A 66 -0.96 -0.89 8.94
N GLY A 67 -2.06 -1.65 8.98
CA GLY A 67 -3.26 -1.46 8.17
C GLY A 67 -4.14 -0.30 8.61
N ILE A 68 -3.55 0.88 8.84
CA ILE A 68 -4.23 2.07 9.35
C ILE A 68 -4.03 3.21 8.36
N CYS A 69 -5.13 3.78 7.87
CA CYS A 69 -5.12 4.93 6.99
C CYS A 69 -4.47 6.13 7.69
N SER A 70 -3.48 6.74 7.03
CA SER A 70 -2.73 7.89 7.56
C SER A 70 -3.55 9.18 7.70
N HIS A 71 -4.78 9.22 7.17
CA HIS A 71 -5.70 10.35 7.35
C HIS A 71 -6.26 10.38 8.78
N LEU A 72 -7.23 9.51 9.08
CA LEU A 72 -7.96 9.49 10.37
C LEU A 72 -8.13 8.08 10.96
N GLY A 73 -7.27 7.13 10.57
CA GLY A 73 -7.11 5.88 11.32
C GLY A 73 -8.05 4.72 10.98
N CYS A 74 -8.99 4.88 10.03
CA CYS A 74 -9.76 3.74 9.50
C CYS A 74 -8.84 2.67 8.89
N SER A 75 -9.22 1.40 8.94
CA SER A 75 -8.52 0.33 8.21
C SER A 75 -8.98 0.29 6.75
N PRO A 76 -8.09 0.49 5.76
CA PRO A 76 -8.47 0.34 4.35
C PRO A 76 -8.85 -1.09 3.98
N SER A 77 -9.69 -1.24 2.95
CA SER A 77 -10.10 -2.52 2.39
C SER A 77 -9.24 -2.91 1.19
N SER A 78 -8.97 -4.20 1.02
CA SER A 78 -8.25 -4.72 -0.14
C SER A 78 -9.05 -4.57 -1.43
N LYS A 79 -8.39 -4.09 -2.48
CA LYS A 79 -8.92 -3.93 -3.84
C LYS A 79 -7.89 -4.44 -4.83
N PHE A 80 -7.58 -5.74 -4.77
CA PHE A 80 -6.46 -6.32 -5.51
C PHE A 80 -6.74 -6.63 -6.97
N GLN A 81 -8.01 -6.79 -7.35
CA GLN A 81 -8.39 -6.96 -8.74
C GLN A 81 -8.04 -5.68 -9.52
N ALA A 82 -7.39 -5.83 -10.68
CA ALA A 82 -7.12 -4.73 -11.59
C ALA A 82 -8.38 -4.40 -12.43
N GLY A 83 -8.42 -3.19 -12.95
CA GLY A 83 -9.52 -2.68 -13.78
C GLY A 83 -10.62 -1.98 -12.98
N ALA A 84 -11.55 -1.39 -13.74
CA ALA A 84 -12.61 -0.53 -13.25
C ALA A 84 -13.45 -1.19 -12.15
N GLN A 85 -13.63 -0.45 -11.06
CA GLN A 85 -14.37 -0.87 -9.88
C GLN A 85 -15.03 0.36 -9.23
N ALA A 86 -16.12 0.12 -8.49
CA ALA A 86 -16.79 1.19 -7.76
C ALA A 86 -15.80 1.95 -6.85
N SER A 87 -15.84 3.28 -6.93
CA SER A 87 -15.01 4.21 -6.15
C SER A 87 -13.50 4.13 -6.43
N LEU A 88 -13.10 3.55 -7.57
CA LEU A 88 -11.71 3.47 -8.02
C LEU A 88 -11.59 3.98 -9.47
N PRO A 89 -10.39 4.42 -9.91
CA PRO A 89 -10.13 4.73 -11.31
C PRO A 89 -10.32 3.53 -12.24
N ASP A 90 -10.64 3.78 -13.51
CA ASP A 90 -10.81 2.70 -14.50
C ASP A 90 -9.51 1.95 -14.80
N ASP A 91 -8.36 2.63 -14.65
CA ASP A 91 -7.01 2.08 -14.85
C ASP A 91 -6.42 1.46 -13.57
N TRP A 92 -7.26 1.10 -12.59
CA TRP A 92 -6.80 0.58 -11.30
C TRP A 92 -5.88 -0.64 -11.45
N GLN A 93 -4.70 -0.57 -10.83
CA GLN A 93 -3.67 -1.61 -10.91
C GLN A 93 -3.73 -2.62 -9.75
N GLY A 94 -4.69 -2.47 -8.84
CA GLY A 94 -4.71 -3.17 -7.55
C GLY A 94 -4.15 -2.31 -6.41
N GLY A 95 -4.60 -2.59 -5.18
CA GLY A 95 -4.14 -1.90 -3.98
C GLY A 95 -5.18 -1.90 -2.87
N PHE A 96 -5.37 -0.75 -2.23
CA PHE A 96 -6.28 -0.57 -1.09
C PHE A 96 -7.12 0.71 -1.22
N LEU A 97 -8.33 0.66 -0.67
CA LEU A 97 -9.26 1.79 -0.59
C LEU A 97 -9.70 2.00 0.85
N CYS A 98 -9.51 3.21 1.38
CA CYS A 98 -10.10 3.64 2.65
C CYS A 98 -11.46 4.32 2.37
N PRO A 99 -12.59 3.65 2.64
CA PRO A 99 -13.90 4.16 2.25
C PRO A 99 -14.36 5.38 3.07
N CYS A 100 -13.73 5.63 4.23
CA CYS A 100 -14.10 6.75 5.10
C CYS A 100 -14.04 8.12 4.39
N HIS A 101 -12.99 8.36 3.59
CA HIS A 101 -12.76 9.62 2.90
C HIS A 101 -12.16 9.47 1.49
N GLY A 102 -12.09 8.24 0.96
CA GLY A 102 -11.68 7.98 -0.42
C GLY A 102 -10.16 7.95 -0.67
N SER A 103 -9.33 7.85 0.38
CA SER A 103 -7.88 7.66 0.21
C SER A 103 -7.61 6.30 -0.42
N THR A 104 -6.80 6.28 -1.48
CA THR A 104 -6.38 5.05 -2.16
C THR A 104 -4.89 4.84 -2.01
N PHE A 105 -4.47 3.58 -1.98
CA PHE A 105 -3.09 3.16 -1.81
C PHE A 105 -2.76 2.08 -2.83
N ASP A 106 -1.53 2.04 -3.31
CA ASP A 106 -1.09 0.96 -4.19
C ASP A 106 -0.74 -0.33 -3.41
N LEU A 107 -0.25 -1.35 -4.12
CA LEU A 107 0.13 -2.65 -3.54
C LEU A 107 1.40 -2.61 -2.67
N ALA A 108 2.03 -1.46 -2.49
CA ALA A 108 3.08 -1.23 -1.49
C ALA A 108 2.59 -0.39 -0.30
N GLY A 109 1.28 -0.10 -0.24
CA GLY A 109 0.69 0.74 0.80
C GLY A 109 1.04 2.23 0.65
N ARG A 110 1.53 2.65 -0.52
CA ARG A 110 1.88 4.05 -0.79
C ARG A 110 0.62 4.80 -1.20
N VAL A 111 0.34 5.92 -0.54
CA VAL A 111 -0.83 6.74 -0.84
C VAL A 111 -0.68 7.39 -2.23
N PHE A 112 -1.77 7.40 -3.00
CA PHE A 112 -1.82 8.15 -4.26
C PHE A 112 -1.80 9.66 -4.02
N LYS A 113 -1.32 10.44 -5.01
CA LYS A 113 -1.34 11.92 -4.95
C LYS A 113 -2.77 12.45 -4.74
N ASN A 114 -2.87 13.60 -4.09
CA ASN A 114 -4.12 14.34 -3.87
C ASN A 114 -5.21 13.54 -3.12
N LYS A 115 -4.79 12.68 -2.19
CA LYS A 115 -5.68 12.02 -1.24
C LYS A 115 -5.60 12.70 0.13
N PRO A 116 -6.71 12.70 0.90
CA PRO A 116 -6.67 13.09 2.31
C PRO A 116 -5.73 12.21 3.12
#